data_AF-A0A7X9FT33-F1
#
_entry.id   AF-A0A7X9FT33-F1
#
_cell.length_a   1.000
_cell.length_b   1.000
_cell.length_c   1.000
_cell.angle_alpha   90.00
_cell.angle_beta   90.00
_cell.angle_gamma   90.00
#
_symmetry.space_group_name_H-M   'P 1'
#
loop_
_entity.id
_entity.type
_entity.pdbx_description
1 polymer ?
#
loop_
_entity_poly.entity_id
_entity_poly.type
_entity_poly.pdbx_seq_one_letter_code
_entity_poly.pdbx_strand_id
1 'polypeptide(L)'
;MREALRFNPHLHSLVTDGAFTKDGTFHKLPYFSNEKFTAVFAVKVLSLMRRAGLIDTDRIELINIWEHSGFSVWAGEPVDAADCTKFIARYMDRGPLSLQKLEITDTLVSYLTDDGVTKTF
;
A
#
# COMPACT_ATOMS: atom_id res chain seq x y z
N MET A 1 5.16 6.12 28.78
CA MET A 1 4.36 6.75 27.70
C MET A 1 4.43 5.81 26.51
N ARG A 2 3.32 5.17 26.11
CA ARG A 2 3.35 4.19 25.01
C ARG A 2 3.57 4.95 23.71
N GLU A 3 4.76 4.81 23.12
CA GLU A 3 5.04 5.31 21.78
C GLU A 3 4.32 4.37 20.82
N ALA A 4 3.07 4.69 20.50
CA ALA A 4 2.37 3.99 19.44
C ALA A 4 3.16 4.27 18.16
N LEU A 5 3.68 3.22 17.52
CA LEU A 5 3.93 3.21 16.08
C LEU A 5 2.76 3.97 15.45
N ARG A 6 3.01 5.16 14.90
CA ARG A 6 1.96 5.98 14.29
C ARG A 6 1.33 5.13 13.19
N PHE A 7 0.17 4.56 13.48
CA PHE A 7 -0.46 3.58 12.61
C PHE A 7 -0.83 4.27 11.29
N ASN A 8 -0.02 4.00 10.27
CA ASN A 8 -0.14 4.57 8.93
C ASN A 8 0.11 3.46 7.91
N PRO A 9 -0.79 2.46 7.80
CA PRO A 9 -0.64 1.40 6.82
C PRO A 9 -0.70 1.98 5.41
N HIS A 10 0.39 1.84 4.66
CA HIS A 10 0.48 2.30 3.29
C HIS A 10 1.23 1.27 2.45
N LEU A 11 1.03 1.35 1.13
CA LEU A 11 1.70 0.52 0.15
C LEU A 11 2.38 1.41 -0.89
N HIS A 12 3.49 0.93 -1.42
CA HIS A 12 4.14 1.51 -2.60
C HIS A 12 4.06 0.50 -3.73
N SER A 13 3.74 0.96 -4.93
CA SER A 13 3.63 0.11 -6.10
C SER A 13 4.20 0.82 -7.31
N LEU A 14 4.88 0.06 -8.17
CA LEU A 14 5.21 0.48 -9.52
C LEU A 14 4.23 -0.16 -10.47
N VAL A 15 3.50 0.70 -11.15
CA VAL A 15 2.49 0.32 -12.10
C VAL A 15 2.81 0.97 -13.44
N THR A 16 2.39 0.33 -14.51
CA THR A 16 2.41 0.97 -15.82
C THR A 16 1.51 2.20 -15.80
N ASP A 17 1.90 3.26 -16.51
CA ASP A 17 1.10 4.49 -16.66
C ASP A 17 -0.07 4.32 -17.64
N GLY A 18 -0.65 3.12 -17.69
CA GLY A 18 -1.59 2.66 -18.68
C GLY A 18 -1.97 1.20 -18.46
N ALA A 19 -2.66 0.60 -19.41
CA ALA A 19 -3.11 -0.78 -19.34
C ALA A 19 -2.92 -1.50 -20.68
N PHE A 20 -2.82 -2.83 -20.60
CA PHE A 20 -2.77 -3.69 -21.78
C PHE A 20 -4.17 -4.20 -22.13
N THR A 21 -4.52 -4.18 -23.41
CA THR A 21 -5.70 -4.88 -23.93
C THR A 21 -5.45 -6.39 -24.03
N LYS A 22 -6.50 -7.16 -24.30
CA LYS A 22 -6.42 -8.63 -24.37
C LYS A 22 -5.48 -9.15 -25.46
N ASP A 23 -5.28 -8.37 -26.52
CA ASP A 23 -4.35 -8.60 -27.62
C ASP A 23 -2.90 -8.15 -27.31
N GLY A 24 -2.64 -7.62 -26.11
CA GLY A 24 -1.31 -7.21 -25.67
C GLY A 24 -0.91 -5.80 -26.08
N THR A 25 -1.80 -5.03 -26.71
CA THR A 25 -1.54 -3.63 -27.06
C THR A 25 -1.55 -2.75 -25.80
N PHE A 26 -0.51 -1.94 -25.62
CA PHE A 26 -0.44 -0.99 -24.51
C PHE A 26 -1.18 0.30 -24.81
N HIS A 27 -2.06 0.71 -23.90
CA HIS A 27 -2.76 1.99 -23.95
C HIS A 27 -2.36 2.83 -22.74
N LYS A 28 -1.62 3.91 -23.00
CA LYS A 28 -1.25 4.90 -21.99
C LYS A 28 -2.50 5.58 -21.43
N LEU A 29 -2.56 5.72 -20.12
CA LEU A 29 -3.58 6.49 -19.46
C LEU A 29 -3.29 7.98 -19.72
N PRO A 30 -4.21 8.74 -20.34
CA PRO A 30 -3.94 10.13 -20.70
C PRO A 30 -3.79 11.03 -19.47
N TYR A 31 -4.41 10.67 -18.35
CA TYR A 31 -4.38 11.43 -17.11
C TYR A 31 -4.60 10.53 -15.89
N PHE A 32 -3.73 10.67 -14.88
CA PHE A 32 -3.86 10.00 -13.60
C PHE A 32 -4.54 10.92 -12.57
N SER A 33 -5.78 10.61 -12.20
CA SER A 33 -6.54 11.38 -11.21
C SER A 33 -6.37 10.78 -9.82
N ASN A 34 -5.51 11.38 -8.99
CA ASN A 34 -5.31 10.94 -7.60
C ASN A 34 -6.64 10.81 -6.83
N GLU A 35 -7.59 11.73 -7.06
CA GLU A 35 -8.92 11.69 -6.45
C GLU A 35 -9.70 10.42 -6.85
N LYS A 36 -9.83 10.14 -8.16
CA LYS A 36 -10.56 8.95 -8.63
C LYS A 36 -9.90 7.65 -8.16
N PHE A 37 -8.57 7.59 -8.20
CA PHE A 37 -7.85 6.42 -7.70
C PHE A 37 -7.98 6.26 -6.18
N THR A 38 -8.00 7.36 -5.42
CA THR A 38 -8.25 7.34 -3.97
C THR A 38 -9.65 6.79 -3.67
N ALA A 39 -10.67 7.25 -4.39
CA ALA A 39 -12.04 6.74 -4.23
C ALA A 39 -12.13 5.24 -4.53
N VAL A 40 -11.53 4.78 -5.64
CA VAL A 40 -11.50 3.35 -5.99
C VAL A 40 -10.72 2.54 -4.95
N PHE A 41 -9.58 3.06 -4.47
CA PHE A 41 -8.77 2.42 -3.45
C PHE A 41 -9.55 2.23 -2.14
N ALA A 42 -10.22 3.29 -1.66
CA ALA A 42 -11.06 3.23 -0.47
C ALA A 42 -12.15 2.16 -0.59
N VAL A 43 -12.90 2.16 -1.70
CA VAL A 43 -13.95 1.15 -1.94
C VAL A 43 -13.38 -0.27 -1.93
N LYS A 44 -12.22 -0.50 -2.56
CA LYS A 44 -11.60 -1.83 -2.63
C LYS A 44 -11.12 -2.30 -1.26
N VAL A 45 -10.48 -1.45 -0.47
CA VAL A 45 -9.99 -1.78 0.88
C VAL A 45 -11.16 -2.06 1.82
N LEU A 46 -12.18 -1.20 1.85
CA LEU A 46 -13.37 -1.41 2.68
C LEU A 46 -14.11 -2.68 2.28
N SER A 47 -14.22 -2.96 0.97
CA SER A 47 -14.82 -4.21 0.49
C SER A 47 -14.04 -5.45 0.91
N LEU A 48 -12.70 -5.38 0.94
CA LEU A 48 -11.84 -6.45 1.44
C LEU A 48 -12.06 -6.69 2.94
N MET A 49 -12.06 -5.63 3.74
CA MET A 49 -12.32 -5.70 5.18
C MET A 49 -13.71 -6.28 5.49
N ARG A 50 -14.74 -5.88 4.74
CA ARG A 50 -16.09 -6.44 4.87
C ARG A 50 -16.13 -7.92 4.56
N ARG A 51 -15.52 -8.36 3.45
CA ARG A 51 -15.44 -9.78 3.07
C ARG A 51 -14.69 -10.61 4.11
N ALA A 52 -13.70 -10.02 4.79
CA ALA A 52 -12.97 -10.65 5.88
C ALA A 52 -13.74 -10.64 7.22
N GLY A 53 -14.94 -10.05 7.28
CA GLY A 53 -15.73 -9.95 8.51
C GLY A 53 -15.17 -8.96 9.54
N LEU A 54 -14.27 -8.07 9.14
CA LEU A 54 -13.62 -7.10 10.05
C LEU A 54 -14.47 -5.85 10.29
N ILE A 55 -15.36 -5.52 9.34
CA ILE A 55 -16.29 -4.40 9.41
C ILE A 55 -17.63 -4.79 8.77
N ASP A 56 -18.70 -4.11 9.18
CA ASP A 56 -20.05 -4.22 8.60
C ASP A 56 -20.35 -3.04 7.65
N THR A 57 -21.55 -3.03 7.07
CA THR A 57 -22.00 -1.97 6.15
C THR A 57 -22.13 -0.63 6.87
N ASP A 58 -22.67 -0.61 8.08
CA ASP A 58 -22.86 0.62 8.88
C ASP A 58 -21.51 1.31 9.15
N ARG A 59 -20.46 0.53 9.44
CA ARG A 59 -19.10 1.05 9.59
C ARG A 59 -18.55 1.66 8.31
N ILE A 60 -18.84 1.07 7.16
CA ILE A 60 -18.42 1.60 5.85
C ILE A 60 -19.09 2.94 5.58
N GLU A 61 -20.39 3.05 5.82
CA GLU A 61 -21.15 4.30 5.66
C GLU A 61 -20.59 5.40 6.57
N LEU A 62 -20.30 5.07 7.83
CA LEU A 62 -19.69 5.99 8.78
C LEU A 62 -18.33 6.52 8.29
N ILE A 63 -17.47 5.65 7.74
CA ILE A 63 -16.16 6.06 7.20
C ILE A 63 -16.32 6.97 5.99
N ASN A 64 -17.32 6.71 5.13
CA ASN A 64 -17.55 7.49 3.92
C ASN A 64 -18.07 8.91 4.18
N ILE A 65 -18.69 9.18 5.33
CA ILE A 65 -19.15 10.53 5.69
C ILE A 65 -18.08 11.39 6.35
N TRP A 66 -16.93 10.82 6.71
CA TRP A 66 -15.84 11.59 7.31
C TRP A 66 -15.20 12.51 6.27
N GLU A 67 -15.04 13.78 6.63
CA GLU A 67 -14.34 14.78 5.81
C GLU A 67 -12.91 14.33 5.44
N HIS A 68 -12.27 13.61 6.35
CA HIS A 68 -10.96 12.99 6.13
C HIS A 68 -11.07 11.48 6.39
N SER A 69 -11.46 10.72 5.36
CA SER A 69 -11.63 9.26 5.42
C SER A 69 -10.35 8.48 5.75
N GLY A 70 -9.18 9.14 5.68
CA GLY A 70 -7.86 8.53 5.89
C GLY A 70 -7.31 7.79 4.68
N PHE A 71 -8.07 7.69 3.59
CA PHE A 71 -7.60 7.11 2.33
C PHE A 71 -6.91 8.16 1.47
N SER A 72 -5.79 7.78 0.85
CA SER A 72 -5.07 8.61 -0.10
C SER A 72 -4.31 7.73 -1.09
N VAL A 73 -4.30 8.15 -2.35
CA VAL A 73 -3.42 7.63 -3.39
C VAL A 73 -2.63 8.80 -3.97
N TRP A 74 -1.32 8.61 -4.05
CA TRP A 74 -0.42 9.52 -4.71
C TRP A 74 0.33 8.77 -5.82
N ALA A 75 0.26 9.29 -7.04
CA ALA A 75 1.12 8.88 -8.14
C ALA A 75 2.18 9.97 -8.39
N GLY A 76 3.43 9.54 -8.50
CA GLY A 76 4.54 10.38 -8.93
C GLY A 76 4.66 10.43 -10.44
N GLU A 77 5.66 11.18 -10.91
CA GLU A 77 5.98 11.25 -12.34
C GLU A 77 6.38 9.87 -12.91
N PRO A 78 6.07 9.59 -14.19
CA PRO A 78 6.56 8.40 -14.86
C PRO A 78 8.08 8.34 -14.83
N VAL A 79 8.62 7.15 -14.54
CA VAL A 79 10.07 6.90 -14.52
C VAL A 79 10.43 6.11 -15.77
N ASP A 80 11.46 6.54 -16.48
CA ASP A 80 11.98 5.81 -17.63
C ASP A 80 12.51 4.43 -17.22
N ALA A 81 12.42 3.46 -18.14
CA ALA A 81 12.82 2.08 -17.87
C ALA A 81 14.28 1.95 -17.38
N ALA A 82 15.17 2.82 -17.86
CA ALA A 82 16.58 2.84 -17.44
C ALA A 82 16.77 3.27 -15.98
N ASP A 83 15.92 4.16 -15.47
CA ASP A 83 15.98 4.69 -14.10
C ASP A 83 15.10 3.92 -13.11
N CYS A 84 14.17 3.10 -13.63
CA CYS A 84 13.22 2.32 -12.85
C CYS A 84 13.92 1.37 -11.85
N THR A 85 15.00 0.69 -12.25
CA THR A 85 15.77 -0.19 -11.36
C THR A 85 16.32 0.54 -10.13
N LYS A 86 16.85 1.76 -10.32
CA LYS A 86 17.39 2.58 -9.24
C LYS A 86 16.30 3.13 -8.32
N PHE A 87 15.14 3.46 -8.89
CA PHE A 87 13.96 3.85 -8.14
C PHE A 87 13.44 2.71 -7.25
N ILE A 88 13.31 1.49 -7.81
CA ILE A 88 12.94 0.28 -7.07
C ILE A 88 13.94 0.01 -5.94
N ALA A 89 15.24 0.05 -6.23
CA ALA A 89 16.28 -0.21 -5.25
C ALA A 89 16.17 0.74 -4.04
N ARG A 90 15.87 2.03 -4.25
CA ARG A 90 15.66 3.00 -3.16
C ARG A 90 14.44 2.69 -2.30
N TYR A 91 13.38 2.13 -2.87
CA TYR A 91 12.19 1.72 -2.12
C TYR A 91 12.40 0.41 -1.37
N MET A 92 13.13 -0.55 -1.95
CA MET A 92 13.50 -1.80 -1.25
C MET A 92 14.47 -1.54 -0.10
N ASP A 93 15.43 -0.62 -0.29
CA ASP A 93 16.40 -0.24 0.75
C ASP A 93 15.71 0.50 1.93
N ARG A 94 14.64 1.25 1.64
CA ARG A 94 13.78 1.88 2.65
C ARG A 94 12.59 0.99 3.01
N GLY A 95 12.87 -0.26 3.33
CA GLY A 95 11.84 -1.19 3.80
C GLY A 95 11.01 -0.57 4.94
N PRO A 96 9.68 -0.82 5.00
CA PRO A 96 8.83 -0.35 6.10
C PRO A 96 9.21 -1.00 7.45
N LEU A 97 10.09 -2.00 7.40
CA LEU A 97 10.65 -2.72 8.53
C LEU A 97 12.16 -2.57 8.48
N SER A 98 12.77 -2.34 9.65
CA SER A 98 14.22 -2.38 9.76
C SER A 98 14.72 -3.78 9.41
N LEU A 99 15.54 -3.90 8.37
CA LEU A 99 16.13 -5.19 7.97
C LEU A 99 16.98 -5.83 9.08
N GLN A 100 17.53 -5.02 10.00
CA GLN A 100 18.27 -5.51 11.16
C GLN A 100 17.37 -6.19 12.21
N LYS A 101 16.06 -5.94 12.15
CA LYS A 101 15.06 -6.47 13.09
C LYS A 101 14.24 -7.62 12.50
N LEU A 102 14.57 -8.04 11.27
CA LEU A 102 13.80 -9.03 10.53
C LEU A 102 14.66 -10.28 10.30
N GLU A 103 14.13 -11.44 10.68
CA GLU A 103 14.74 -12.74 10.46
C GLU A 103 13.77 -13.62 9.69
N ILE A 104 14.25 -14.25 8.63
CA ILE A 104 13.45 -15.16 7.79
C ILE A 104 14.10 -16.54 7.88
N THR A 105 13.34 -17.54 8.36
CA THR A 105 13.76 -18.94 8.38
C THR A 105 12.71 -19.78 7.68
N ASP A 106 13.08 -20.41 6.55
CA ASP A 106 12.18 -21.12 5.65
C ASP A 106 10.98 -20.26 5.22
N THR A 107 9.80 -20.51 5.80
CA THR A 107 8.56 -19.76 5.53
C THR A 107 8.13 -18.85 6.69
N LEU A 108 8.90 -18.82 7.78
CA LEU A 108 8.58 -18.08 9.00
C LEU A 108 9.27 -16.72 8.99
N VAL A 109 8.51 -15.64 9.19
CA VAL A 109 9.05 -14.29 9.31
C VAL A 109 8.97 -13.84 10.77
N SER A 110 10.13 -13.59 11.38
CA SER A 110 10.26 -13.07 12.75
C SER A 110 10.66 -11.60 12.72
N TYR A 111 10.00 -10.77 13.52
CA TYR A 111 10.30 -9.34 13.66
C TYR A 111 10.52 -8.95 15.13
N LEU A 112 11.68 -8.37 15.43
CA LEU A 112 12.01 -7.80 16.73
C LEU A 112 11.45 -6.37 16.85
N THR A 113 10.54 -6.18 17.79
CA THR A 113 9.97 -4.87 18.11
C THR A 113 10.90 -4.04 18.99
N ASP A 114 10.68 -2.72 19.04
CA ASP A 114 11.51 -1.79 19.83
C ASP A 114 11.42 -2.03 21.35
N ASP A 115 10.33 -2.64 21.81
CA ASP A 115 10.13 -3.10 23.19
C ASP A 115 10.75 -4.49 23.47
N GLY A 116 11.51 -5.04 22.51
CA GLY A 116 12.26 -6.29 22.67
C GLY A 116 11.41 -7.56 22.47
N VAL A 117 10.16 -7.43 22.04
CA VAL A 117 9.27 -8.56 21.79
C VAL A 117 9.44 -9.06 20.35
N THR A 118 9.59 -10.37 20.16
CA THR A 118 9.63 -10.97 18.81
C THR A 118 8.22 -11.37 18.38
N LYS A 119 7.79 -10.92 17.20
CA LYS A 119 6.54 -11.32 16.55
C LYS A 119 6.83 -12.19 15.34
N THR A 120 6.14 -13.33 15.23
CA THR A 120 6.26 -14.27 14.12
C THR A 120 5.01 -14.25 13.23
N PHE A 121 5.22 -14.35 11.92
CA PHE A 121 4.19 -14.34 10.88
C PHE A 121 4.37 -15.55 9.95
#